data_AF-A0A9D8SF94-F1
#
_entry.id   AF-A0A9D8SF94-F1
#
_cell.length_a   1.000
_cell.length_b   1.000
_cell.length_c   1.000
_cell.angle_alpha   90.00
_cell.angle_beta   90.00
_cell.angle_gamma   90.00
#
_symmetry.space_group_name_H-M   'P 1'
#
loop_
_entity.id
_entity.type
_entity.pdbx_description
1 polymer ?
#
loop_
_entity_poly.entity_id
_entity_poly.type
_entity_poly.pdbx_seq_one_letter_code
_entity_poly.pdbx_strand_id
1 'polypeptide(L)' 'GHRRVGKWAVENGTDFILTYGDEAAYIADEAKKLGGNVQHCADRHEAANVLRTIANAGDIILLKGSHSMQVDKMLELFK' A
#
# COMPACT_ATOMS: atom_id res chain seq x y z
N GLY A 1 4.61 -13.81 -5.43
CA GLY A 1 5.79 -12.93 -5.36
C GLY A 1 5.36 -11.48 -5.47
N HIS A 2 6.07 -10.57 -4.81
CA HIS A 2 5.71 -9.15 -4.65
C HIS A 2 5.32 -8.44 -5.96
N ARG A 3 6.11 -8.57 -7.02
CA ARG A 3 5.79 -7.97 -8.34
C ARG A 3 4.43 -8.40 -8.91
N ARG A 4 4.08 -9.68 -8.78
CA ARG A 4 2.77 -10.19 -9.25
C ARG A 4 1.60 -9.49 -8.55
N VAL A 5 1.77 -9.10 -7.29
CA VAL A 5 0.74 -8.35 -6.55
C VAL A 5 0.61 -6.94 -7.13
N GLY A 6 1.74 -6.25 -7.39
CA GLY A 6 1.73 -4.92 -7.98
C GLY A 6 1.06 -4.90 -9.35
N LYS A 7 1.40 -5.87 -10.20
CA LYS A 7 0.74 -6.07 -11.50
C LYS A 7 -0.75 -6.31 -11.36
N TRP A 8 -1.14 -7.24 -10.50
CA TRP A 8 -2.56 -7.59 -10.32
C TRP A 8 -3.38 -6.39 -9.82
N ALA A 9 -2.84 -5.59 -8.89
CA ALA A 9 -3.54 -4.42 -8.36
C ALA A 9 -3.87 -3.39 -9.45
N VAL A 10 -2.91 -3.12 -10.36
CA VAL A 10 -3.12 -2.22 -11.50
C VAL A 10 -4.12 -2.81 -12.49
N GLU A 11 -3.96 -4.09 -12.86
CA GLU A 11 -4.85 -4.76 -13.83
C GLU A 11 -6.31 -4.85 -13.36
N ASN A 12 -6.54 -4.83 -12.04
CA ASN A 12 -7.88 -4.89 -11.45
C ASN A 12 -8.43 -3.50 -11.07
N GLY A 13 -7.79 -2.41 -11.52
CA GLY A 13 -8.33 -1.06 -11.38
C GLY A 13 -8.24 -0.50 -9.96
N THR A 14 -7.22 -0.87 -9.19
CA THR A 14 -6.98 -0.24 -7.88
C THR A 14 -6.61 1.23 -8.07
N ASP A 15 -7.38 2.15 -7.49
CA ASP A 15 -7.17 3.60 -7.64
C ASP A 15 -5.88 4.12 -7.01
N PHE A 16 -5.47 3.53 -5.88
CA PHE A 16 -4.24 3.88 -5.17
C PHE A 16 -3.62 2.66 -4.50
N ILE A 17 -2.30 2.50 -4.66
CA ILE A 17 -1.52 1.43 -4.03
C ILE A 17 -0.55 2.05 -3.01
N LEU A 18 -0.73 1.75 -1.74
CA LEU A 18 0.20 2.14 -0.67
C LEU A 18 0.98 0.92 -0.19
N THR A 19 2.30 1.02 -0.13
CA THR A 19 3.18 -0.09 0.30
C THR A 19 4.19 0.40 1.33
N TYR A 20 4.65 -0.48 2.21
CA TYR A 20 5.76 -0.16 3.10
C TYR A 20 6.66 -1.37 3.41
N GLY A 21 7.94 -1.10 3.66
CA GLY A 21 8.98 -2.09 3.96
C GLY A 21 9.66 -2.66 2.70
N ASP A 22 10.91 -3.08 2.85
CA ASP A 22 11.85 -3.37 1.76
C ASP A 22 11.30 -4.29 0.67
N GLU A 23 10.69 -5.42 1.07
CA GLU A 23 10.12 -6.39 0.12
C GLU A 23 8.89 -5.84 -0.62
N ALA A 24 8.12 -4.95 0.00
CA ALA A 24 6.96 -4.33 -0.62
C ALA A 24 7.36 -3.27 -1.66
N ALA A 25 8.61 -2.79 -1.66
CA ALA A 25 9.13 -1.92 -2.70
C ALA A 25 9.02 -2.57 -4.10
N TYR A 26 9.11 -3.90 -4.19
CA TYR A 26 8.92 -4.62 -5.44
C TYR A 26 7.46 -4.63 -5.93
N ILE A 27 6.48 -4.50 -5.03
CA ILE A 27 5.07 -4.27 -5.40
C ILE A 27 4.95 -2.89 -6.05
N ALA A 28 5.53 -1.88 -5.39
CA ALA A 28 5.45 -0.50 -5.85
C ALA A 28 6.16 -0.27 -7.19
N ASP A 29 7.36 -0.82 -7.34
CA ASP A 29 8.14 -0.75 -8.59
C ASP A 29 7.35 -1.34 -9.77
N GLU A 30 6.71 -2.50 -9.59
CA GLU A 30 5.90 -3.11 -10.64
C GLU A 30 4.65 -2.30 -10.96
N ALA A 31 3.91 -1.85 -9.95
CA ALA A 31 2.72 -1.04 -10.14
C ALA A 31 3.04 0.27 -10.87
N LYS A 32 4.15 0.93 -10.52
CA LYS A 32 4.60 2.17 -11.16
C LYS A 32 4.94 1.96 -12.63
N LYS A 33 5.61 0.85 -12.98
CA LYS A 33 5.94 0.50 -14.38
C LYS A 33 4.70 0.32 -15.25
N LEU A 34 3.60 -0.14 -14.66
CA LEU A 34 2.33 -0.35 -15.33
C LEU A 34 1.42 0.90 -15.33
N GLY A 35 1.92 2.03 -14.83
CA GLY A 35 1.17 3.29 -14.79
C GLY A 35 0.19 3.42 -13.62
N GLY A 36 0.28 2.53 -12.63
CA GLY A 36 -0.53 2.61 -11.41
C GLY A 36 -0.14 3.81 -10.55
N ASN A 37 -1.14 4.38 -9.86
CA ASN A 37 -0.91 5.40 -8.84
C ASN A 37 -0.43 4.72 -7.54
N VAL A 38 0.82 4.95 -7.17
CA VAL A 38 1.48 4.18 -6.12
C VAL A 38 2.45 5.02 -5.30
N GLN A 39 2.44 4.78 -3.99
CA GLN A 39 3.41 5.33 -3.05
C GLN A 39 4.04 4.23 -2.21
N HIS A 40 5.36 4.28 -2.08
CA HIS A 40 6.13 3.41 -1.20
C HIS A 40 6.64 4.21 -0.01
N CYS A 41 6.58 3.61 1.17
CA CYS A 41 7.04 4.16 2.43
C CYS A 41 8.09 3.24 3.06
N ALA A 42 9.02 3.81 3.81
CA ALA A 42 10.03 3.02 4.51
C ALA A 42 9.39 2.17 5.62
N ASP A 43 8.45 2.74 6.36
CA ASP A 43 7.83 2.10 7.51
C ASP A 43 6.32 2.38 7.65
N ARG A 44 5.71 1.75 8.67
CA ARG A 44 4.28 1.86 8.93
C ARG A 44 3.83 3.24 9.39
N HIS A 45 4.70 4.04 10.02
CA HIS A 45 4.33 5.39 10.49
C HIS A 45 4.21 6.33 9.30
N GLU A 46 5.16 6.25 8.37
CA GLU A 46 5.09 6.99 7.12
C GLU A 46 3.86 6.55 6.30
N ALA A 47 3.60 5.24 6.20
CA ALA A 47 2.38 4.74 5.55
C ALA A 47 1.10 5.26 6.21
N ALA A 48 1.01 5.29 7.54
CA ALA A 48 -0.14 5.84 8.25
C ALA A 48 -0.35 7.34 7.97
N ASN A 49 0.75 8.11 7.91
CA ASN A 49 0.71 9.52 7.54
C ASN A 49 0.16 9.72 6.12
N VAL A 50 0.66 8.95 5.16
CA VAL A 50 0.18 9.02 3.77
C VAL A 50 -1.30 8.63 3.71
N LEU A 51 -1.69 7.54 4.37
CA LEU A 51 -3.07 7.07 4.37
C LEU A 51 -4.03 8.15 4.90
N ARG A 52 -3.66 8.86 5.99
CA ARG A 52 -4.43 10.01 6.51
C ARG A 52 -4.66 11.11 5.49
N THR A 53 -3.69 11.36 4.61
CA THR A 53 -3.78 12.45 3.63
C THR A 53 -4.62 12.09 2.41
N ILE A 54 -4.72 10.80 2.08
CA ILE A 54 -5.36 10.35 0.84
C ILE A 54 -6.74 9.72 1.07
N ALA A 55 -6.98 9.14 2.25
CA ALA A 55 -8.23 8.43 2.54
C ALA A 55 -9.37 9.41 2.81
N ASN A 56 -10.52 9.13 2.21
CA ASN A 56 -11.76 9.89 2.36
C ASN A 56 -12.89 8.99 2.88
N ALA A 57 -13.93 9.63 3.41
CA ALA A 57 -15.14 8.92 3.80
C ALA A 57 -15.78 8.26 2.58
N GLY A 58 -16.00 6.94 2.67
CA GLY A 58 -16.56 6.12 1.59
C GLY A 58 -15.54 5.29 0.82
N ASP A 59 -14.24 5.53 1.02
CA ASP A 59 -13.19 4.71 0.41
C ASP A 59 -13.18 3.29 0.96
N ILE A 60 -12.84 2.32 0.10
CA ILE A 60 -12.62 0.93 0.49
C ILE A 60 -11.11 0.71 0.61
N ILE A 61 -10.65 0.35 1.81
CA ILE A 61 -9.23 0.11 2.08
C ILE A 61 -9.03 -1.38 2.36
N LEU A 62 -8.24 -2.05 1.51
CA LEU A 62 -7.78 -3.42 1.74
C LEU A 62 -6.39 -3.41 2.37
N LEU A 63 -6.29 -3.98 3.57
CA LEU A 63 -5.01 -4.14 4.25
C LEU A 63 -4.46 -5.56 4.11
N LYS A 64 -3.20 -5.67 3.71
CA LYS A 64 -2.50 -6.95 3.62
C LYS A 64 -1.02 -6.81 3.98
N GLY A 65 -0.55 -7.75 4.79
CA GLY A 65 0.87 -7.99 5.06
C GLY A 65 1.04 -9.33 5.76
N SER A 66 2.28 -9.70 6.08
CA SER A 66 2.54 -10.80 7.02
C SER A 66 2.25 -10.34 8.46
N HIS A 67 2.08 -11.29 9.38
CA HIS A 67 1.85 -10.96 10.79
C HIS A 67 2.96 -10.10 11.40
N SER A 68 4.22 -10.32 11.01
CA SER A 68 5.35 -9.52 11.50
C SER A 68 5.27 -8.04 11.10
N MET A 69 4.62 -7.73 9.97
CA MET A 69 4.45 -6.36 9.50
C MET A 69 3.45 -5.55 10.32
N GLN A 70 2.60 -6.21 11.12
CA GLN A 70 1.62 -5.58 12.01
C GLN A 70 0.79 -4.50 11.30
N VAL A 71 0.25 -4.83 10.12
CA VAL A 71 -0.52 -3.91 9.27
C VAL A 71 -1.81 -3.46 9.97
N ASP A 72 -2.38 -4.33 10.79
CA ASP A 72 -3.49 -4.04 11.70
C ASP A 72 -3.16 -2.88 12.65
N LYS A 73 -1.95 -2.84 13.21
CA LYS A 73 -1.51 -1.75 14.09
C LYS A 73 -1.27 -0.43 13.35
N MET A 74 -1.10 -0.46 12.02
CA MET A 74 -1.02 0.77 11.23
C MET A 74 -2.35 1.54 11.27
N LEU A 75 -3.49 0.84 11.36
CA LEU A 75 -4.80 1.49 11.53
C LEU A 75 -4.96 2.19 12.87
N GLU A 76 -4.32 1.68 13.94
CA GLU A 76 -4.32 2.37 15.22
C GLU A 76 -3.63 3.72 15.11
N LEU A 77 -2.59 3.80 14.27
CA LEU A 77 -1.90 5.04 13.97
C LEU A 77 -2.75 5.97 13.13
N PHE A 78 -3.56 5.46 12.19
CA PHE A 78 -4.36 6.24 11.23
C PHE A 78 -5.40 7.19 11.88
N LYS A 79 -5.89 6.86 13.09
CA LYS A 79 -6.89 7.65 13.82
C LYS A 79 -6.53 9.12 13.99
#